data_AF-A0A7K2WKJ1-F1
#
_entry.id   AF-A0A7K2WKJ1-F1
#
_cell.length_a   1.000
_cell.length_b   1.000
_cell.length_c   1.000
_cell.angle_alpha   90.00
_cell.angle_beta   90.00
_cell.angle_gamma   90.00
#
_symmetry.space_group_name_H-M   'P 1'
#
loop_
_entity.id
_entity.type
_entity.pdbx_description
1 polymer ?
#
loop_
_entity_poly.entity_id
_entity_poly.type
_entity_poly.pdbx_seq_one_letter_code
_entity_poly.pdbx_strand_id
1 'polypeptide(L)'
;MFRKARAILAEAGIPWEREDEEFFLDALWLAGVVPRGIAAPLLATASRDLTQPAAPAAEGPGVVPPPADEEADPEDLLADAVGAPPAAVPEPPRAPGAVGAPSGAGAPGQALWMPGAKALDQELALGRALRPLKRRRPGRRATELDEAATAAAQADTDTPQLVLRARPERWLRLALVIDGGLSMALWERHCAELRAVLERSGAFRQVDVHQIRYGPGDPDVRLGRPWSSSAATRPGASVADPSARTMILVVTDGAGSAWRDGRMAAVLARWAKAGP
;
A
#
# COMPACT_ATOMS: atom_id res chain seq x y z
N MET A 1 22.21 9.89 -39.15
CA MET A 1 21.56 10.23 -37.87
C MET A 1 21.88 9.20 -36.77
N PHE A 2 21.64 7.90 -37.02
CA PHE A 2 21.93 6.79 -36.08
C PHE A 2 23.35 6.76 -35.49
N ARG A 3 24.42 6.94 -36.29
CA ARG A 3 25.80 6.98 -35.76
C ARG A 3 26.04 8.07 -34.71
N LYS A 4 25.40 9.25 -34.86
CA LYS A 4 25.54 10.36 -33.90
C LYS A 4 24.80 10.05 -32.60
N ALA A 5 23.60 9.49 -32.67
CA ALA A 5 22.85 9.10 -31.48
C ALA A 5 23.55 7.97 -30.70
N ARG A 6 24.14 7.00 -31.40
CA ARG A 6 24.92 5.92 -30.77
C ARG A 6 26.17 6.43 -30.05
N ALA A 7 26.83 7.45 -30.59
CA ALA A 7 27.96 8.09 -29.91
C ALA A 7 27.54 8.82 -28.62
N ILE A 8 26.41 9.52 -28.64
CA ILE A 8 25.87 10.24 -27.46
C ILE A 8 25.45 9.25 -26.36
N LEU A 9 24.80 8.13 -26.71
CA LEU A 9 24.40 7.11 -25.73
C LEU A 9 25.59 6.37 -25.14
N ALA A 10 26.64 6.12 -25.93
CA ALA A 10 27.89 5.55 -25.45
C ALA A 10 28.62 6.50 -24.48
N GLU A 11 28.63 7.81 -24.75
CA GLU A 11 29.14 8.82 -23.81
C GLU A 11 28.32 8.88 -22.51
N ALA A 12 27.02 8.57 -22.58
CA ALA A 12 26.14 8.47 -21.40
C ALA A 12 26.27 7.13 -20.65
N GLY A 13 27.15 6.22 -21.08
CA GLY A 13 27.43 4.94 -20.42
C GLY A 13 26.33 3.88 -20.59
N ILE A 14 25.47 4.02 -21.60
CA ILE A 14 24.42 3.05 -21.92
C ILE A 14 24.97 2.09 -23.00
N PRO A 15 25.29 0.82 -22.66
CA PRO A 15 25.77 -0.14 -23.66
C PRO A 15 24.68 -0.41 -24.69
N TRP A 16 25.10 -0.56 -25.95
CA TRP A 16 24.20 -0.70 -27.10
C TRP A 16 24.66 -1.86 -27.97
N GLU A 17 23.77 -2.84 -28.18
CA GLU A 17 23.96 -3.96 -29.09
C GLU A 17 23.08 -3.80 -30.35
N ARG A 18 23.33 -4.61 -31.39
CA ARG A 18 22.62 -4.47 -32.68
C ARG A 18 21.13 -4.82 -32.57
N GLU A 19 20.77 -5.61 -31.57
CA GLU A 19 19.40 -6.02 -31.26
C GLU A 19 18.56 -4.88 -30.65
N ASP A 20 19.19 -3.80 -30.18
CA ASP A 20 18.53 -2.64 -29.57
C ASP A 20 18.03 -1.59 -30.60
N GLU A 21 18.22 -1.82 -31.91
CA GLU A 21 17.91 -0.85 -32.96
C GLU A 21 16.39 -0.58 -33.08
N GLU A 22 15.54 -1.61 -32.91
CA GLU A 22 14.08 -1.46 -32.86
C GLU A 22 13.64 -0.70 -31.60
N PHE A 23 14.20 -1.02 -30.44
CA PHE A 23 13.89 -0.35 -29.19
C PHE A 23 14.22 1.15 -29.22
N PHE A 24 15.27 1.51 -29.96
CA PHE A 24 15.62 2.91 -30.16
C PHE A 24 14.71 3.64 -31.16
N LEU A 25 14.29 2.98 -32.23
CA LEU A 25 13.31 3.56 -33.14
C LEU A 25 12.00 3.84 -32.39
N ASP A 26 11.58 2.91 -31.55
CA ASP A 26 10.43 3.07 -30.66
C ASP A 26 10.66 4.20 -29.65
N ALA A 27 11.85 4.29 -29.04
CA ALA A 27 12.19 5.37 -28.12
C ALA A 27 12.22 6.75 -28.80
N LEU A 28 12.73 6.86 -30.03
CA LEU A 28 12.72 8.09 -30.82
C LEU A 28 11.31 8.47 -31.26
N TRP A 29 10.51 7.49 -31.67
CA TRP A 29 9.10 7.68 -32.01
C TRP A 29 8.32 8.17 -30.77
N LEU A 30 8.49 7.50 -29.63
CA LEU A 30 7.91 7.91 -28.34
C LEU A 30 8.37 9.31 -27.94
N ALA A 31 9.64 9.68 -28.13
CA ALA A 31 10.14 11.02 -27.84
C ALA A 31 9.52 12.13 -28.72
N GLY A 32 8.93 11.75 -29.86
CA GLY A 32 8.16 12.63 -30.74
C GLY A 32 6.67 12.71 -30.39
N VAL A 33 6.10 11.65 -29.80
CA VAL A 33 4.66 11.52 -29.52
C VAL A 33 4.30 11.81 -28.06
N VAL A 34 5.20 11.55 -27.11
CA VAL A 34 4.96 11.74 -25.68
C VAL A 34 5.10 13.24 -25.32
N PRO A 35 4.12 13.83 -24.60
CA PRO A 35 4.21 15.20 -24.12
C PRO A 35 5.49 15.44 -23.34
N ARG A 36 6.17 16.56 -23.57
CA ARG A 36 7.40 16.93 -22.85
C ARG A 36 7.09 17.76 -21.61
N GLY A 37 7.95 17.67 -20.60
CA GLY A 37 7.84 18.46 -19.36
C GLY A 37 6.86 17.86 -18.34
N ILE A 38 6.32 18.69 -17.46
CA ILE A 38 5.40 18.31 -16.37
C ILE A 38 4.09 17.67 -16.84
N ALA A 39 3.76 17.76 -18.14
CA ALA A 39 2.63 17.08 -18.76
C ALA A 39 2.93 15.61 -19.11
N ALA A 40 4.21 15.20 -19.08
CA ALA A 40 4.60 13.81 -19.27
C ALA A 40 4.08 12.97 -18.08
N PRO A 41 3.35 11.86 -18.30
CA PRO A 41 2.68 11.12 -17.22
C PRO A 41 3.64 10.66 -16.11
N LEU A 42 4.79 10.11 -16.49
CA LEU A 42 5.82 9.61 -15.57
C LEU A 42 6.52 10.74 -14.80
N LEU A 43 6.66 11.90 -15.43
CA LEU A 43 7.36 13.05 -14.86
C LEU A 43 6.42 13.81 -13.91
N ALA A 44 5.13 13.92 -14.26
CA ALA A 44 4.09 14.44 -13.35
C ALA A 44 4.00 13.61 -12.05
N THR A 45 4.09 12.29 -12.15
CA THR A 45 4.09 11.40 -10.97
C THR A 45 5.39 11.51 -10.18
N ALA A 46 6.55 11.53 -10.84
CA ALA A 46 7.84 11.72 -10.17
C ALA A 46 7.97 13.11 -9.51
N SER A 47 7.39 14.15 -10.11
CA SER A 47 7.35 15.50 -9.54
C SER A 47 6.46 15.58 -8.29
N ARG A 48 5.41 14.76 -8.15
CA ARG A 48 4.65 14.68 -6.89
C ARG A 48 5.52 14.21 -5.73
N ASP A 49 6.41 13.25 -5.99
CA ASP A 49 7.36 12.75 -4.98
C ASP A 49 8.41 13.82 -4.60
N LEU A 50 8.75 14.73 -5.51
CA LEU A 50 9.77 15.77 -5.29
C LEU A 50 9.21 17.09 -4.72
N THR A 51 7.93 17.41 -4.93
CA THR A 51 7.39 18.76 -4.67
C THR A 51 6.47 18.84 -3.45
N GLN A 52 6.29 17.77 -2.68
CA GLN A 52 5.57 17.88 -1.41
C GLN A 52 6.54 18.38 -0.33
N PRO A 53 6.35 19.60 0.23
CA PRO A 53 7.20 20.08 1.30
C PRO A 53 7.05 19.14 2.48
N ALA A 54 8.17 18.63 2.98
CA ALA A 54 8.22 18.07 4.32
C ALA A 54 7.73 19.16 5.28
N ALA A 55 6.54 18.97 5.85
CA ALA A 55 6.12 19.79 6.98
C ALA A 55 7.19 19.62 8.06
N PRO A 56 7.82 20.70 8.55
CA PRO A 56 8.80 20.56 9.62
C PRO A 56 8.09 19.96 10.82
N ALA A 57 8.68 18.89 11.37
CA ALA A 57 8.32 18.40 12.68
C ALA A 57 8.45 19.58 13.65
N ALA A 58 7.31 20.04 14.18
CA ALA A 58 7.32 21.00 15.27
C ALA A 58 7.94 20.31 16.48
N GLU A 59 9.23 20.59 16.71
CA GLU A 59 9.87 20.44 18.00
C GLU A 59 9.13 21.36 18.98
N GLY A 60 8.20 20.80 19.74
CA GLY A 60 7.66 21.48 20.92
C GLY A 60 8.78 21.56 21.97
N PRO A 61 9.11 22.75 22.51
CA PRO A 61 10.07 22.85 23.59
C PRO A 61 9.54 22.17 24.85
N GLY A 62 10.43 21.43 25.51
CA GLY A 62 10.12 20.66 26.71
C GLY A 62 9.56 21.53 27.84
N VAL A 63 8.39 21.15 28.32
CA VAL A 63 7.85 21.61 29.59
C VAL A 63 8.12 20.50 30.61
N VAL A 64 9.01 20.81 31.55
CA VAL A 64 9.23 20.04 32.78
C VAL A 64 7.97 20.13 33.65
N PRO A 65 7.45 19.03 34.22
CA PRO A 65 6.33 19.12 35.15
C PRO A 65 6.82 19.41 36.58
N PRO A 66 6.23 20.36 37.32
CA PRO A 66 6.29 20.37 38.78
C PRO A 66 5.13 19.57 39.41
N PRO A 67 5.23 19.20 40.70
CA PRO A 67 4.51 18.07 41.28
C PRO A 67 3.13 18.44 41.83
N ALA A 68 2.35 17.39 42.11
CA ALA A 68 1.04 17.41 42.74
C ALA A 68 1.11 17.88 44.20
N ASP A 69 0.06 18.59 44.65
CA ASP A 69 -0.62 18.38 45.94
C ASP A 69 -1.96 19.15 45.98
N GLU A 70 -2.97 18.49 46.59
CA GLU A 70 -4.19 18.99 47.29
C GLU A 70 -5.27 19.75 46.47
N GLU A 71 -6.60 19.64 46.63
CA GLU A 71 -7.60 18.87 47.41
C GLU A 71 -9.00 19.30 46.85
N ALA A 72 -10.00 18.39 46.86
CA ALA A 72 -11.48 18.55 47.05
C ALA A 72 -12.27 19.79 46.52
N ASP A 73 -13.54 19.78 46.08
CA ASP A 73 -14.63 18.84 45.73
C ASP A 73 -15.73 19.71 45.00
N PRO A 74 -17.01 19.30 44.74
CA PRO A 74 -17.71 19.54 43.48
C PRO A 74 -18.90 20.52 43.62
N GLU A 75 -19.74 20.58 42.59
CA GLU A 75 -21.04 21.26 42.57
C GLU A 75 -21.00 22.79 42.55
N ASP A 76 -21.10 23.37 41.34
CA ASP A 76 -22.21 24.29 41.14
C ASP A 76 -22.57 24.52 39.66
N LEU A 77 -23.88 24.37 39.41
CA LEU A 77 -24.67 25.01 38.35
C LEU A 77 -24.67 24.39 36.93
N LEU A 78 -25.55 23.40 36.82
CA LEU A 78 -26.48 23.20 35.72
C LEU A 78 -26.97 24.54 35.11
N ALA A 79 -26.74 24.75 33.81
CA ALA A 79 -27.60 25.57 32.95
C ALA A 79 -27.36 25.26 31.47
N ASP A 80 -28.36 24.61 30.86
CA ASP A 80 -28.82 24.70 29.47
C ASP A 80 -27.82 24.91 28.32
N ALA A 81 -27.75 23.91 27.43
CA ALA A 81 -28.09 24.10 26.01
C ALA A 81 -28.18 22.75 25.29
N VAL A 82 -29.41 22.39 24.91
CA VAL A 82 -29.70 21.38 23.89
C VAL A 82 -29.05 21.79 22.57
N GLY A 83 -28.14 20.97 22.06
CA GLY A 83 -27.53 21.13 20.75
C GLY A 83 -27.07 19.78 20.21
N ALA A 84 -27.85 19.23 19.27
CA ALA A 84 -27.56 17.99 18.57
C ALA A 84 -26.17 18.04 17.87
N PRO A 85 -25.39 16.94 17.84
CA PRO A 85 -24.15 16.90 17.07
C PRO A 85 -24.46 16.85 15.56
N PRO A 86 -23.83 17.67 14.70
CA PRO A 86 -23.96 17.49 13.26
C PRO A 86 -23.27 16.19 12.84
N ALA A 87 -24.02 15.34 12.15
CA ALA A 87 -23.54 14.13 11.51
C ALA A 87 -22.40 14.48 10.53
N ALA A 88 -21.19 14.03 10.85
CA ALA A 88 -20.06 14.09 9.95
C ALA A 88 -20.30 13.11 8.78
N VAL A 89 -20.61 13.65 7.61
CA VAL A 89 -20.63 12.91 6.34
C VAL A 89 -19.19 12.51 6.00
N PRO A 90 -18.89 11.23 5.71
CA PRO A 90 -17.56 10.84 5.28
C PRO A 90 -17.30 11.35 3.85
N GLU A 91 -16.33 12.24 3.69
CA GLU A 91 -15.87 12.71 2.39
C GLU A 91 -15.13 11.59 1.65
N PRO A 92 -15.47 11.25 0.39
CA PRO A 92 -14.77 10.20 -0.35
C PRO A 92 -13.38 10.67 -0.81
N PRO A 93 -12.40 9.74 -0.95
CA PRO A 93 -11.04 10.09 -1.32
C PRO A 93 -10.97 10.65 -2.75
N ARG A 94 -10.46 11.88 -2.89
CA ARG A 94 -10.19 12.51 -4.19
C ARG A 94 -8.99 11.84 -4.86
N ALA A 95 -9.24 11.05 -5.89
CA ALA A 95 -8.21 10.61 -6.83
C ALA A 95 -7.99 11.71 -7.91
N PRO A 96 -6.74 12.04 -8.30
CA PRO A 96 -6.49 13.07 -9.30
C PRO A 96 -6.79 12.55 -10.71
N GLY A 97 -7.79 13.15 -11.36
CA GLY A 97 -8.12 12.88 -12.76
C GLY A 97 -7.05 13.43 -13.71
N ALA A 98 -6.75 12.67 -14.77
CA ALA A 98 -5.99 13.16 -15.90
C ALA A 98 -6.83 14.20 -16.64
N VAL A 99 -6.40 15.47 -16.62
CA VAL A 99 -7.06 16.56 -17.35
C VAL A 99 -6.58 16.49 -18.81
N GLY A 100 -7.38 15.88 -19.68
CA GLY A 100 -7.27 16.15 -21.11
C GLY A 100 -7.85 17.54 -21.37
N ALA A 101 -7.01 18.52 -21.68
CA ALA A 101 -7.47 19.86 -22.03
C ALA A 101 -8.05 19.85 -23.47
N PRO A 102 -9.34 20.18 -23.69
CA PRO A 102 -9.78 20.51 -25.03
C PRO A 102 -9.31 21.93 -25.36
N SER A 103 -8.49 22.05 -26.41
CA SER A 103 -8.26 23.35 -27.06
C SER A 103 -9.47 23.64 -27.95
N GLY A 104 -10.28 24.62 -27.56
CA GLY A 104 -11.42 25.08 -28.34
C GLY A 104 -12.19 26.13 -27.58
N ALA A 105 -12.18 27.37 -28.06
CA ALA A 105 -12.96 28.47 -27.52
C ALA A 105 -14.46 28.19 -27.73
N GLY A 106 -15.09 27.60 -26.73
CA GLY A 106 -16.52 27.37 -26.62
C GLY A 106 -16.93 27.47 -25.15
N ALA A 107 -18.18 27.88 -24.89
CA ALA A 107 -18.73 28.16 -23.56
C ALA A 107 -18.32 27.11 -22.50
N PRO A 108 -18.11 27.50 -21.23
CA PRO A 108 -17.58 26.60 -20.21
C PRO A 108 -18.53 25.42 -19.98
N GLY A 109 -18.22 24.29 -20.62
CA GLY A 109 -18.88 23.02 -20.38
C GLY A 109 -18.55 22.56 -18.96
N GLN A 110 -19.58 22.24 -18.19
CA GLN A 110 -19.42 21.70 -16.85
C GLN A 110 -18.67 20.36 -16.96
N ALA A 111 -17.51 20.25 -16.32
CA ALA A 111 -16.70 19.04 -16.35
C ALA A 111 -17.48 17.92 -15.63
N LEU A 112 -18.06 17.00 -16.40
CA LEU A 112 -18.74 15.84 -15.86
C LEU A 112 -17.68 14.81 -15.45
N TRP A 113 -17.59 14.53 -14.15
CA TRP A 113 -16.72 13.46 -13.66
C TRP A 113 -17.29 12.12 -14.10
N MET A 114 -16.67 11.50 -15.11
CA MET A 114 -16.96 10.12 -15.46
C MET A 114 -16.04 9.22 -14.65
N PRO A 115 -16.57 8.23 -13.90
CA PRO A 115 -15.75 7.19 -13.33
C PRO A 115 -14.96 6.52 -14.46
N GLY A 116 -13.62 6.58 -14.40
CA GLY A 116 -12.79 5.90 -15.39
C GLY A 116 -13.09 4.40 -15.40
N ALA A 117 -13.03 3.76 -16.58
CA ALA A 117 -13.18 2.31 -16.72
C ALA A 117 -12.31 1.57 -15.70
N LYS A 118 -12.86 0.53 -15.05
CA LYS A 118 -12.12 -0.26 -14.05
C LYS A 118 -10.79 -0.72 -14.64
N ALA A 119 -9.74 -0.67 -13.84
CA ALA A 119 -8.43 -1.17 -14.21
C ALA A 119 -8.38 -2.71 -14.17
N LEU A 120 -9.27 -3.35 -13.39
CA LEU A 120 -9.43 -4.80 -13.33
C LEU A 120 -10.79 -5.26 -13.87
N ASP A 121 -10.79 -5.91 -15.02
CA ASP A 121 -12.01 -6.37 -15.69
C ASP A 121 -12.59 -7.68 -15.11
N GLN A 122 -11.78 -8.48 -14.40
CA GLN A 122 -12.11 -9.86 -14.02
C GLN A 122 -12.18 -10.09 -12.50
N GLU A 123 -12.69 -9.13 -11.72
CA GLU A 123 -12.75 -9.21 -10.25
C GLU A 123 -13.48 -10.47 -9.73
N LEU A 124 -14.57 -10.88 -10.39
CA LEU A 124 -15.35 -12.07 -10.00
C LEU A 124 -14.57 -13.37 -10.19
N ALA A 125 -13.84 -13.49 -11.30
CA ALA A 125 -12.99 -14.64 -11.57
C ALA A 125 -11.85 -14.71 -10.55
N LEU A 126 -11.22 -13.57 -10.24
CA LEU A 126 -10.19 -13.47 -9.21
C LEU A 126 -10.74 -13.86 -7.83
N GLY A 127 -11.91 -13.35 -7.44
CA GLY A 127 -12.56 -13.72 -6.18
C GLY A 127 -12.89 -15.21 -6.07
N ARG A 128 -13.24 -15.86 -7.20
CA ARG A 128 -13.44 -17.32 -7.26
C ARG A 128 -12.13 -18.08 -7.13
N ALA A 129 -11.06 -17.63 -7.78
CA ALA A 129 -9.72 -18.22 -7.70
C ALA A 129 -9.15 -18.21 -6.27
N LEU A 130 -9.55 -17.23 -5.45
CA LEU A 130 -9.14 -17.13 -4.05
C LEU A 130 -9.91 -18.05 -3.08
N ARG A 131 -10.97 -18.75 -3.54
CA ARG A 131 -11.77 -19.64 -2.67
C ARG A 131 -10.94 -20.70 -1.92
N PRO A 132 -9.95 -21.37 -2.52
CA PRO A 132 -9.12 -22.36 -1.81
C PRO A 132 -8.37 -21.79 -0.60
N LEU A 133 -8.11 -20.48 -0.59
CA LEU A 133 -7.42 -19.79 0.49
C LEU A 133 -8.32 -19.45 1.67
N LYS A 134 -9.65 -19.59 1.54
CA LYS A 134 -10.64 -19.24 2.58
C LYS A 134 -10.76 -20.31 3.68
N ARG A 135 -9.63 -20.70 4.29
CA ARG A 135 -9.60 -21.66 5.39
C ARG A 135 -9.67 -20.94 6.74
N ARG A 136 -10.33 -21.58 7.72
CA ARG A 136 -10.31 -21.15 9.12
C ARG A 136 -9.37 -22.05 9.93
N ARG A 137 -8.65 -21.47 10.90
CA ARG A 137 -7.84 -22.19 11.88
C ARG A 137 -8.10 -21.61 13.28
N PRO A 138 -7.86 -22.37 14.36
CA PRO A 138 -7.89 -21.84 15.71
C PRO A 138 -7.01 -20.59 15.83
N GLY A 139 -7.60 -19.52 16.36
CA GLY A 139 -6.91 -18.26 16.60
C GLY A 139 -5.78 -18.43 17.61
N ARG A 140 -4.66 -17.72 17.42
CA ARG A 140 -3.52 -17.75 18.36
C ARG A 140 -3.69 -16.86 19.57
N ARG A 141 -4.44 -15.76 19.43
CA ARG A 141 -4.55 -14.69 20.44
C ARG A 141 -5.99 -14.42 20.88
N ALA A 142 -6.96 -14.67 20.01
CA ALA A 142 -8.36 -14.45 20.30
C ALA A 142 -8.97 -15.72 20.91
N THR A 143 -9.44 -15.61 22.14
CA THR A 143 -10.26 -16.62 22.81
C THR A 143 -11.68 -16.10 22.98
N GLU A 144 -12.65 -17.01 23.01
CA GLU A 144 -14.05 -16.74 23.34
C GLU A 144 -14.49 -17.66 24.48
N LEU A 145 -15.51 -17.22 25.23
CA LEU A 145 -16.10 -18.04 26.27
C LEU A 145 -16.85 -19.21 25.60
N ASP A 146 -16.53 -20.43 26.01
CA ASP A 146 -17.35 -21.59 25.68
C ASP A 146 -18.48 -21.66 26.70
N GLU A 147 -19.60 -21.02 26.36
CA GLU A 147 -20.78 -20.93 27.24
C GLU A 147 -21.30 -22.31 27.64
N ALA A 148 -21.27 -23.28 26.73
CA ALA A 148 -21.74 -24.64 27.00
C ALA A 148 -20.80 -25.38 27.96
N ALA A 149 -19.49 -25.31 27.72
CA ALA A 149 -18.51 -25.93 28.61
C ALA A 149 -18.45 -25.24 29.98
N THR A 150 -18.64 -23.93 30.01
CA THR A 150 -18.76 -23.12 31.24
C THR A 150 -19.98 -23.54 32.05
N ALA A 151 -21.15 -23.65 31.41
CA ALA A 151 -22.37 -24.09 32.07
C ALA A 151 -22.26 -25.52 32.61
N ALA A 152 -21.66 -26.43 31.83
CA ALA A 152 -21.42 -27.81 32.25
C ALA A 152 -20.45 -27.88 33.44
N ALA A 153 -19.30 -27.21 33.37
CA ALA A 153 -18.32 -27.20 34.45
C ALA A 153 -18.90 -26.61 35.75
N GLN A 154 -19.71 -25.55 35.63
CA GLN A 154 -20.37 -24.95 36.77
C GLN A 154 -21.46 -25.88 37.35
N ALA A 155 -22.24 -26.58 36.51
CA ALA A 155 -23.22 -27.55 36.96
C ALA A 155 -22.58 -28.76 37.68
N ASP A 156 -21.41 -29.21 37.20
CA ASP A 156 -20.71 -30.37 37.75
C ASP A 156 -19.95 -30.04 39.05
N THR A 157 -19.44 -28.81 39.19
CA THR A 157 -18.51 -28.43 40.28
C THR A 157 -19.12 -27.46 41.30
N ASP A 158 -20.33 -26.95 41.04
CA ASP A 158 -21.04 -25.92 41.83
C ASP A 158 -20.17 -24.68 42.12
N THR A 159 -19.17 -24.43 41.28
CA THR A 159 -18.18 -23.35 41.42
C THR A 159 -18.17 -22.53 40.12
N PRO A 160 -18.19 -21.19 40.16
CA PRO A 160 -18.13 -20.37 38.96
C PRO A 160 -16.79 -20.55 38.24
N GLN A 161 -16.80 -21.20 37.07
CA GLN A 161 -15.60 -21.44 36.26
C GLN A 161 -15.84 -21.09 34.79
N LEU A 162 -15.02 -20.19 34.25
CA LEU A 162 -15.07 -19.81 32.84
C LEU A 162 -14.18 -20.73 32.00
N VAL A 163 -14.75 -21.38 30.99
CA VAL A 163 -14.02 -22.20 30.02
C VAL A 163 -13.82 -21.39 28.75
N LEU A 164 -12.57 -21.16 28.35
CA LEU A 164 -12.23 -20.42 27.13
C LEU A 164 -11.83 -21.36 25.99
N ARG A 165 -12.23 -21.03 24.76
CA ARG A 165 -11.77 -21.71 23.54
C ARG A 165 -11.17 -20.74 22.53
N ALA A 166 -10.28 -21.24 21.68
CA ALA A 166 -9.69 -20.45 20.62
C ALA A 166 -10.74 -20.07 19.57
N ARG A 167 -10.90 -18.76 19.32
CA ARG A 167 -11.85 -18.25 18.32
C ARG A 167 -11.34 -18.57 16.91
N PRO A 168 -12.13 -19.22 16.02
CA PRO A 168 -11.70 -19.52 14.66
C PRO A 168 -11.47 -18.25 13.82
N GLU A 169 -10.27 -18.07 13.28
CA GLU A 169 -9.89 -16.93 12.44
C GLU A 169 -9.53 -17.37 11.02
N ARG A 170 -9.50 -16.41 10.07
CA ARG A 170 -8.96 -16.64 8.72
C ARG A 170 -7.48 -16.95 8.85
N TRP A 171 -7.03 -18.06 8.26
CA TRP A 171 -5.71 -18.60 8.55
C TRP A 171 -4.54 -17.76 8.01
N LEU A 172 -4.74 -17.02 6.91
CA LEU A 172 -3.69 -16.22 6.25
C LEU A 172 -3.81 -14.74 6.55
N ARG A 173 -2.67 -14.10 6.78
CA ARG A 173 -2.44 -12.67 6.55
C ARG A 173 -1.81 -12.53 5.17
N LEU A 174 -2.09 -11.44 4.48
CA LEU A 174 -1.46 -11.11 3.21
C LEU A 174 -0.53 -9.92 3.41
N ALA A 175 0.72 -10.06 2.97
CA ALA A 175 1.59 -8.93 2.70
C ALA A 175 1.67 -8.70 1.19
N LEU A 176 1.01 -7.65 0.73
CA LEU A 176 1.04 -7.20 -0.66
C LEU A 176 2.24 -6.26 -0.85
N VAL A 177 3.29 -6.74 -1.50
CA VAL A 177 4.53 -6.00 -1.76
C VAL A 177 4.50 -5.48 -3.19
N ILE A 178 4.44 -4.17 -3.34
CA ILE A 178 4.39 -3.49 -4.62
C ILE A 178 5.80 -3.02 -4.97
N ASP A 179 6.18 -3.15 -6.22
CA ASP A 179 7.43 -2.61 -6.72
C ASP A 179 7.46 -1.06 -6.61
N GLY A 180 8.64 -0.50 -6.34
CA GLY A 180 8.91 0.93 -6.24
C GLY A 180 9.46 1.56 -7.52
N GLY A 181 9.45 0.85 -8.65
CA GLY A 181 10.03 1.33 -9.90
C GLY A 181 9.29 2.57 -10.41
N LEU A 182 9.95 3.45 -11.14
CA LEU A 182 9.33 4.67 -11.70
C LEU A 182 8.08 4.35 -12.53
N SER A 183 8.13 3.27 -13.31
CA SER A 183 7.02 2.76 -14.11
C SER A 183 5.81 2.31 -13.26
N MET A 184 6.03 1.92 -11.99
CA MET A 184 4.96 1.51 -11.06
C MET A 184 3.99 2.64 -10.70
N ALA A 185 4.34 3.89 -10.94
CA ALA A 185 3.42 5.02 -10.79
C ALA A 185 2.21 4.90 -11.74
N LEU A 186 2.40 4.35 -12.95
CA LEU A 186 1.32 4.10 -13.90
C LEU A 186 0.39 2.97 -13.44
N TRP A 187 0.88 2.10 -12.56
CA TRP A 187 0.18 0.92 -12.05
C TRP A 187 -0.52 1.16 -10.71
N GLU A 188 -0.40 2.35 -10.11
CA GLU A 188 -0.99 2.70 -8.81
C GLU A 188 -2.47 2.31 -8.73
N ARG A 189 -3.24 2.71 -9.76
CA ARG A 189 -4.67 2.41 -9.83
C ARG A 189 -4.94 0.90 -9.86
N HIS A 190 -4.21 0.14 -10.68
CA HIS A 190 -4.37 -1.31 -10.79
C HIS A 190 -4.06 -2.01 -9.46
N CYS A 191 -2.99 -1.60 -8.79
CA CYS A 191 -2.61 -2.12 -7.48
C CYS A 191 -3.65 -1.79 -6.40
N ALA A 192 -4.23 -0.58 -6.43
CA ALA A 192 -5.30 -0.18 -5.52
C ALA A 192 -6.57 -1.03 -5.73
N GLU A 193 -6.97 -1.26 -6.99
CA GLU A 193 -8.11 -2.12 -7.31
C GLU A 193 -7.85 -3.59 -6.90
N LEU A 194 -6.64 -4.10 -7.16
CA LEU A 194 -6.23 -5.46 -6.74
C LEU A 194 -6.30 -5.62 -5.22
N ARG A 195 -5.72 -4.66 -4.48
CA ARG A 195 -5.81 -4.62 -3.02
C ARG A 195 -7.26 -4.68 -2.56
N ALA A 196 -8.13 -3.88 -3.16
CA ALA A 196 -9.53 -3.81 -2.77
C ALA A 196 -10.27 -5.15 -3.03
N VAL A 197 -9.95 -5.86 -4.12
CA VAL A 197 -10.46 -7.21 -4.37
C VAL A 197 -9.95 -8.20 -3.32
N LEU A 198 -8.66 -8.15 -2.97
CA LEU A 198 -8.06 -9.03 -1.97
C LEU A 198 -8.67 -8.82 -0.59
N GLU A 199 -8.91 -7.57 -0.18
CA GLU A 199 -9.59 -7.21 1.07
C GLU A 199 -11.04 -7.72 1.09
N ARG A 200 -11.80 -7.48 0.02
CA ARG A 200 -13.20 -7.93 -0.11
C ARG A 200 -13.34 -9.44 -0.28
N SER A 201 -12.30 -10.14 -0.73
CA SER A 201 -12.35 -11.58 -1.00
C SER A 201 -12.72 -12.40 0.23
N GLY A 202 -12.38 -11.93 1.42
CA GLY A 202 -12.57 -12.66 2.67
C GLY A 202 -11.58 -13.81 2.89
N ALA A 203 -10.54 -13.95 2.05
CA ALA A 203 -9.53 -15.00 2.18
C ALA A 203 -8.50 -14.72 3.29
N PHE A 204 -8.23 -13.43 3.56
CA PHE A 204 -7.19 -13.00 4.48
C PHE A 204 -7.77 -12.38 5.75
N ARG A 205 -7.15 -12.62 6.90
CA ARG A 205 -7.48 -11.93 8.16
C ARG A 205 -7.10 -10.45 8.13
N GLN A 206 -5.99 -10.15 7.45
CA GLN A 206 -5.39 -8.83 7.34
C GLN A 206 -4.66 -8.74 6.00
N VAL A 207 -4.71 -7.57 5.36
CA VAL A 207 -3.95 -7.25 4.15
C VAL A 207 -3.08 -6.04 4.46
N ASP A 208 -1.77 -6.24 4.52
CA ASP A 208 -0.78 -5.20 4.72
C ASP A 208 -0.12 -4.88 3.39
N VAL A 209 -0.07 -3.59 3.04
CA VAL A 209 0.51 -3.15 1.77
C VAL A 209 1.85 -2.47 2.01
N HIS A 210 2.83 -2.87 1.24
CA HIS A 210 4.20 -2.38 1.32
C HIS A 210 4.66 -2.02 -0.08
N GLN A 211 5.58 -1.09 -0.18
CA GLN A 211 6.22 -0.80 -1.46
C GLN A 211 7.74 -0.86 -1.30
N ILE A 212 8.39 -1.49 -2.28
CA ILE A 212 9.85 -1.56 -2.36
C ILE A 212 10.40 -0.13 -2.49
N ARG A 213 11.53 0.12 -1.83
CA ARG A 213 12.25 1.39 -1.91
C ARG A 213 13.59 1.15 -2.55
N TYR A 214 13.91 1.99 -3.53
CA TYR A 214 15.18 2.02 -4.21
C TYR A 214 15.95 3.26 -3.74
N GLY A 215 16.85 3.07 -2.78
CA GLY A 215 17.82 4.08 -2.38
C GLY A 215 19.18 3.83 -3.04
N PRO A 216 19.92 4.87 -3.45
CA PRO A 216 21.32 4.71 -3.87
C PRO A 216 22.13 4.14 -2.70
N GLY A 217 22.89 3.08 -2.96
CA GLY A 217 23.76 2.46 -1.95
C GLY A 217 23.06 1.55 -0.93
N ASP A 218 21.75 1.31 -1.05
CA ASP A 218 21.07 0.37 -0.16
C ASP A 218 21.52 -1.07 -0.45
N PRO A 219 22.21 -1.74 0.50
CA PRO A 219 22.70 -3.10 0.28
C PRO A 219 21.56 -4.12 0.24
N ASP A 220 20.39 -3.77 0.78
CA ASP A 220 19.23 -4.65 0.92
C ASP A 220 17.95 -4.01 0.38
N VAL A 221 16.97 -4.85 0.02
CA VAL A 221 15.61 -4.39 -0.28
C VAL A 221 14.95 -3.83 0.98
N ARG A 222 14.55 -2.56 0.90
CA ARG A 222 13.81 -1.82 1.93
C ARG A 222 12.34 -1.70 1.54
N LEU A 223 11.46 -1.68 2.53
CA LEU A 223 10.02 -1.57 2.34
C LEU A 223 9.48 -0.32 3.04
N GLY A 224 8.72 0.49 2.33
CA GLY A 224 8.03 1.67 2.86
C GLY A 224 6.51 1.57 2.76
N ARG A 225 5.82 2.64 3.13
CA ARG A 225 4.38 2.82 2.87
C ARG A 225 4.16 2.98 1.36
N PRO A 226 3.16 2.34 0.76
CA PRO A 226 2.95 2.44 -0.68
C PRO A 226 2.55 3.87 -1.10
N TRP A 227 3.10 4.33 -2.22
CA TRP A 227 2.86 5.67 -2.82
C TRP A 227 2.99 6.83 -1.81
N SER A 228 3.98 6.73 -0.93
CA SER A 228 4.23 7.71 0.13
C SER A 228 5.64 8.28 0.00
N SER A 229 5.74 9.60 0.13
CA SER A 229 6.97 10.39 0.25
C SER A 229 7.73 10.15 1.57
N SER A 230 7.17 9.37 2.49
CA SER A 230 7.84 9.06 3.76
C SER A 230 9.13 8.27 3.53
N ALA A 231 10.23 8.78 4.11
CA ALA A 231 11.52 8.09 4.17
C ALA A 231 11.54 6.91 5.17
N ALA A 232 10.47 6.74 5.96
CA ALA A 232 10.39 5.64 6.92
C ALA A 232 10.33 4.30 6.18
N THR A 233 11.38 3.49 6.36
CA THR A 233 11.48 2.16 5.77
C THR A 233 11.73 1.11 6.83
N ARG A 234 11.45 -0.14 6.47
CA ARG A 234 11.81 -1.33 7.24
C ARG A 234 12.54 -2.34 6.37
N PRO A 235 13.35 -3.23 6.95
CA PRO A 235 14.01 -4.30 6.19
C PRO A 235 12.99 -5.19 5.49
N GLY A 236 13.27 -5.66 4.27
CA GLY A 236 12.40 -6.61 3.55
C GLY A 236 12.15 -7.91 4.32
N ALA A 237 13.07 -8.31 5.21
CA ALA A 237 12.89 -9.47 6.09
C ALA A 237 11.72 -9.32 7.08
N SER A 238 11.28 -8.09 7.40
CA SER A 238 10.19 -7.82 8.36
C SER A 238 8.82 -8.38 7.96
N VAL A 239 8.66 -8.78 6.70
CA VAL A 239 7.43 -9.36 6.16
C VAL A 239 7.38 -10.87 6.31
N ALA A 240 8.54 -11.50 6.50
CA ALA A 240 8.62 -12.94 6.76
C ALA A 240 7.94 -13.27 8.09
N ASP A 241 7.13 -14.31 8.10
CA ASP A 241 6.38 -14.76 9.27
C ASP A 241 6.81 -16.19 9.62
N PRO A 242 7.54 -16.41 10.74
CA PRO A 242 7.98 -17.74 11.13
C PRO A 242 6.81 -18.67 11.49
N SER A 243 5.59 -18.13 11.66
CA SER A 243 4.41 -18.95 11.93
C SER A 243 3.79 -19.59 10.68
N ALA A 244 4.33 -19.33 9.48
CA ALA A 244 3.84 -19.82 8.19
C ALA A 244 2.34 -19.51 7.97
N ARG A 245 1.90 -18.33 8.43
CA ARG A 245 0.52 -17.83 8.30
C ARG A 245 0.44 -16.52 7.53
N THR A 246 1.51 -16.14 6.84
CA THR A 246 1.57 -14.93 6.02
C THR A 246 1.92 -15.29 4.59
N MET A 247 0.97 -15.05 3.69
CA MET A 247 1.21 -15.12 2.25
C MET A 247 1.83 -13.80 1.80
N ILE A 248 2.89 -13.88 1.01
CA ILE A 248 3.54 -12.71 0.41
C ILE A 248 3.21 -12.70 -1.07
N LEU A 249 2.59 -11.64 -1.55
CA LEU A 249 2.29 -11.43 -2.97
C LEU A 249 3.07 -10.22 -3.46
N VAL A 250 3.93 -10.43 -4.45
CA VAL A 250 4.71 -9.35 -5.06
C VAL A 250 4.05 -8.92 -6.36
N VAL A 251 3.86 -7.62 -6.54
CA VAL A 251 3.33 -7.00 -7.77
C VAL A 251 4.43 -6.14 -8.37
N THR A 252 4.88 -6.49 -9.56
CA THR A 252 6.06 -5.90 -10.19
C THR A 252 5.95 -5.94 -11.71
N ASP A 253 6.61 -4.98 -12.37
CA ASP A 253 6.89 -4.98 -13.80
C ASP A 253 8.34 -5.38 -14.13
N GLY A 254 9.13 -5.73 -13.11
CA GLY A 254 10.52 -6.17 -13.21
C GLY A 254 11.54 -5.07 -13.53
N ALA A 255 11.14 -3.80 -13.64
CA ALA A 255 12.03 -2.72 -14.10
C ALA A 255 12.95 -2.18 -12.99
N GLY A 256 12.61 -2.41 -11.72
CA GLY A 256 13.36 -1.92 -10.57
C GLY A 256 14.80 -2.43 -10.48
N SER A 257 15.72 -1.63 -9.94
CA SER A 257 17.16 -1.97 -9.91
C SER A 257 17.46 -3.26 -9.14
N ALA A 258 16.73 -3.53 -8.05
CA ALA A 258 16.92 -4.75 -7.25
C ALA A 258 16.62 -6.06 -8.01
N TRP A 259 15.86 -5.99 -9.11
CA TRP A 259 15.60 -7.15 -9.96
C TRP A 259 16.79 -7.49 -10.86
N ARG A 260 17.52 -6.46 -11.30
CA ARG A 260 18.67 -6.60 -12.20
C ARG A 260 19.96 -6.94 -11.46
N ASP A 261 20.14 -6.45 -10.24
CA ASP A 261 21.34 -6.69 -9.43
C ASP A 261 21.25 -7.94 -8.52
N GLY A 262 20.13 -8.67 -8.56
CA GLY A 262 19.94 -9.92 -7.82
C GLY A 262 19.51 -9.77 -6.35
N ARG A 263 19.45 -8.55 -5.79
CA ARG A 263 18.97 -8.34 -4.41
C ARG A 263 17.56 -8.86 -4.19
N MET A 264 16.68 -8.68 -5.18
CA MET A 264 15.32 -9.19 -5.10
C MET A 264 15.27 -10.72 -5.10
N ALA A 265 16.10 -11.38 -5.91
CA ALA A 265 16.17 -12.83 -5.94
C ALA A 265 16.54 -13.42 -4.56
N ALA A 266 17.53 -12.82 -3.89
CA ALA A 266 17.92 -13.23 -2.53
C ALA A 266 16.78 -13.06 -1.51
N VAL A 267 16.03 -11.96 -1.61
CA VAL A 267 14.90 -11.66 -0.72
C VAL A 267 13.73 -12.60 -0.96
N LEU A 268 13.36 -12.85 -2.21
CA LEU A 268 12.32 -13.80 -2.59
C LEU A 268 12.66 -15.22 -2.11
N ALA A 269 13.92 -15.66 -2.26
CA ALA A 269 14.37 -16.95 -1.78
C ALA A 269 14.21 -17.08 -0.25
N ARG A 270 14.44 -16.00 0.50
CA ARG A 270 14.22 -15.98 1.95
C ARG A 270 12.72 -16.00 2.31
N TRP A 271 11.90 -15.24 1.59
CA TRP A 271 10.45 -15.24 1.80
C TRP A 271 9.80 -16.58 1.49
N ALA A 272 10.25 -17.26 0.41
CA ALA A 272 9.76 -18.57 0.02
C ALA A 272 9.98 -19.64 1.11
N LYS A 273 11.04 -19.52 1.93
CA LYS A 273 11.31 -20.42 3.07
C LYS A 273 10.36 -20.21 4.25
N ALA A 274 9.67 -19.08 4.32
CA ALA A 274 8.78 -18.71 5.43
C ALA A 274 7.28 -18.66 5.03
N GLY A 275 6.96 -18.98 3.77
CA GLY A 275 5.60 -18.98 3.25
C GLY A 275 4.72 -20.10 3.85
N PRO A 276 3.39 -19.98 3.72
CA PRO A 276 2.42 -20.98 4.17
C PRO A 276 2.40 -22.26 3.32
#